data_AF-A0A9X8QXN4-F1
#
_entry.id   AF-A0A9X8QXN4-F1
#
_cell.length_a   1.000
_cell.length_b   1.000
_cell.length_c   1.000
_cell.angle_alpha   90.00
_cell.angle_beta   90.00
_cell.angle_gamma   90.00
#
_symmetry.space_group_name_H-M   'P 1'
#
loop_
_entity.id
_entity.type
_entity.pdbx_description
1 polymer ?
#
loop_
_entity_poly.entity_id
_entity_poly.type
_entity_poly.pdbx_seq_one_letter_code
_entity_poly.pdbx_strand_id
1 'polypeptide(L)'
;MRLIPRLTAALSGLALALGGVVALAPAAHATPQACFYTILEQHPGANPEVAEGACLLGAEGGPAGVRACYTELRRDYVPAVIALGACRRAAAEE
;
A
#
# COMPACT_ATOMS: atom_id res chain seq x y z
N MET A 1 -5.86 -12.44 -66.22
CA MET A 1 -6.95 -12.36 -65.23
C MET A 1 -6.32 -12.22 -63.85
N ARG A 2 -6.42 -11.03 -63.23
CA ARG A 2 -5.78 -10.72 -61.94
C ARG A 2 -6.76 -10.99 -60.80
N LEU A 3 -6.33 -11.81 -59.85
CA LEU A 3 -6.94 -12.01 -58.54
C LEU A 3 -7.03 -10.69 -57.76
N ILE A 4 -8.04 -10.55 -56.89
CA ILE A 4 -7.95 -10.16 -55.47
C ILE A 4 -9.40 -10.17 -54.91
N PRO A 5 -9.77 -11.10 -54.01
CA PRO A 5 -11.02 -11.04 -53.28
C PRO A 5 -10.86 -10.02 -52.13
N ARG A 6 -11.49 -8.85 -52.28
CA ARG A 6 -11.69 -7.93 -51.16
C ARG A 6 -12.87 -8.44 -50.35
N LEU A 7 -12.65 -9.04 -49.18
CA LEU A 7 -13.63 -9.14 -48.07
C LEU A 7 -13.06 -10.00 -46.92
N THR A 8 -11.88 -9.66 -46.40
CA THR A 8 -11.32 -10.27 -45.18
C THR A 8 -10.73 -9.21 -44.26
N ALA A 9 -11.51 -8.17 -43.93
CA ALA A 9 -11.05 -7.10 -43.03
C ALA A 9 -12.16 -6.48 -42.17
N ALA A 10 -13.17 -7.27 -41.76
CA ALA A 10 -14.25 -6.76 -40.91
C ALA A 10 -14.70 -7.74 -39.80
N LEU A 11 -13.81 -8.63 -39.34
CA LEU A 11 -14.13 -9.65 -38.32
C LEU A 11 -13.10 -9.73 -37.18
N SER A 12 -12.39 -8.63 -36.88
CA SER A 12 -11.36 -8.59 -35.83
C SER A 12 -11.58 -7.47 -34.81
N GLY A 13 -12.83 -7.02 -34.63
CA GLY A 13 -13.13 -5.79 -33.87
C GLY A 13 -13.97 -5.94 -32.60
N LEU A 14 -14.37 -7.15 -32.18
CA LEU A 14 -15.30 -7.34 -31.04
C LEU A 14 -14.87 -8.43 -30.06
N ALA A 15 -13.60 -8.43 -29.64
CA ALA A 15 -13.10 -9.35 -28.60
C ALA A 15 -12.44 -8.62 -27.40
N LEU A 16 -12.84 -7.38 -27.11
CA LEU A 16 -12.35 -6.62 -25.94
C LEU A 16 -13.44 -6.29 -24.91
N ALA A 17 -14.60 -6.95 -24.98
CA ALA A 17 -15.75 -6.62 -24.14
C ALA A 17 -15.89 -7.43 -22.82
N LEU A 18 -14.91 -8.27 -22.43
CA LEU A 18 -15.09 -9.22 -21.31
C LEU A 18 -13.91 -9.37 -20.34
N GLY A 19 -12.92 -8.48 -20.36
CA GLY A 19 -11.70 -8.68 -19.55
C GLY A 19 -11.07 -7.41 -19.03
N GLY A 20 -11.87 -6.39 -18.69
CA GLY A 20 -11.40 -5.30 -17.86
C GLY A 20 -11.19 -5.80 -16.44
N VAL A 21 -10.13 -6.60 -16.23
CA VAL A 21 -9.58 -6.89 -14.92
C VAL A 21 -9.46 -5.53 -14.25
N VAL A 22 -10.11 -5.37 -13.10
CA VAL A 22 -9.87 -4.24 -12.23
C VAL A 22 -8.39 -4.34 -11.89
N ALA A 23 -7.53 -3.67 -12.66
CA ALA A 23 -6.24 -3.25 -12.19
C ALA A 23 -6.56 -2.19 -11.13
N LEU A 24 -6.97 -2.67 -9.95
CA LEU A 24 -6.55 -2.06 -8.72
C LEU A 24 -5.03 -2.09 -8.82
N ALA A 25 -4.46 -1.06 -9.46
CA ALA A 25 -3.10 -0.67 -9.15
C ALA A 25 -3.05 -0.71 -7.62
N PRO A 26 -2.11 -1.44 -7.00
CA PRO A 26 -1.99 -1.38 -5.56
C PRO A 26 -1.87 0.10 -5.24
N ALA A 27 -2.89 0.66 -4.58
CA ALA A 27 -2.78 1.99 -4.01
C ALA A 27 -1.53 1.90 -3.16
N ALA A 28 -0.49 2.64 -3.58
CA ALA A 28 0.87 2.36 -3.19
C ALA A 28 1.09 2.69 -1.71
N HIS A 29 0.72 1.71 -0.87
CA HIS A 29 1.43 1.23 0.30
C HIS A 29 1.57 2.17 1.50
N ALA A 30 0.87 3.30 1.51
CA ALA A 30 0.70 4.07 2.74
C ALA A 30 -0.52 3.59 3.50
N THR A 31 -0.39 2.43 4.13
CA THR A 31 -1.48 1.82 4.87
C THR A 31 -1.04 1.47 6.29
N PRO A 32 -1.95 1.54 7.28
CA PRO A 32 -1.65 1.08 8.64
C PRO A 32 -1.10 -0.35 8.65
N GLN A 33 -1.53 -1.20 7.71
CA GLN A 33 -1.05 -2.58 7.55
C GLN A 33 0.43 -2.63 7.15
N ALA A 34 0.87 -1.78 6.22
CA ALA A 34 2.28 -1.74 5.81
C ALA A 34 3.20 -1.30 6.96
N CYS A 35 2.74 -0.35 7.77
CA CYS A 35 3.39 0.05 9.02
C CYS A 35 3.49 -1.12 10.01
N PHE A 36 2.38 -1.83 10.25
CA PHE A 36 2.32 -2.95 11.17
C PHE A 36 3.30 -4.07 10.79
N TYR A 37 3.26 -4.52 9.53
CA TYR A 37 4.16 -5.58 9.06
C TYR A 37 5.62 -5.14 9.07
N THR A 38 5.91 -3.88 8.74
CA THR A 38 7.28 -3.34 8.85
C THR A 38 7.80 -3.44 10.29
N ILE A 39 6.97 -3.10 11.29
CA ILE A 39 7.36 -3.16 12.69
C ILE A 39 7.65 -4.60 13.10
N LEU A 40 6.77 -5.55 12.78
CA LEU A 40 6.97 -6.96 13.15
C LEU A 40 8.13 -7.62 12.40
N GLU A 41 8.38 -7.22 11.15
CA GLU A 41 9.52 -7.73 10.37
C GLU A 41 10.86 -7.24 10.94
N GLN A 42 10.94 -5.94 11.28
CA GLN A 42 12.19 -5.33 11.75
C GLN A 42 12.38 -5.44 13.27
N HIS A 43 11.29 -5.61 14.02
CA HIS A 43 11.26 -5.77 15.45
C HIS A 43 10.23 -6.84 15.88
N PRO A 44 10.53 -8.14 15.71
CA PRO A 44 9.58 -9.24 15.98
C PRO A 44 9.09 -9.35 17.44
N GLY A 45 9.78 -8.68 18.37
CA GLY A 45 9.39 -8.63 19.78
C GLY A 45 8.42 -7.49 20.12
N ALA A 46 8.03 -6.65 19.15
CA ALA A 46 7.05 -5.59 19.35
C ALA A 46 5.71 -6.17 19.80
N ASN A 47 4.98 -5.47 20.67
CA ASN A 47 3.61 -5.84 20.98
C ASN A 47 2.73 -5.60 19.74
N PRO A 48 2.07 -6.64 19.17
CA PRO A 48 1.27 -6.48 17.96
C PRO A 48 0.07 -5.55 18.15
N GLU A 49 -0.57 -5.55 19.32
CA GLU A 49 -1.74 -4.71 19.60
C GLU A 49 -1.34 -3.22 19.65
N VAL A 50 -0.18 -2.93 20.26
CA VAL A 50 0.37 -1.57 20.30
C VAL A 50 0.83 -1.14 18.91
N ALA A 51 1.46 -2.04 18.15
CA ALA A 51 1.90 -1.76 16.78
C ALA A 51 0.71 -1.42 15.88
N GLU A 52 -0.35 -2.21 15.91
CA GLU A 52 -1.56 -1.98 15.11
C GLU A 52 -2.23 -0.64 15.49
N GLY A 53 -2.44 -0.40 16.79
CA GLY A 53 -3.03 0.85 17.28
C GLY A 53 -2.21 2.08 16.91
N ALA A 54 -0.88 2.02 17.06
CA ALA A 54 0.00 3.12 16.68
C ALA A 54 -0.02 3.38 15.17
N CYS A 55 -0.05 2.34 14.35
CA CYS A 55 -0.13 2.48 12.90
C CYS A 55 -1.46 3.10 12.44
N LEU A 56 -2.57 2.85 13.14
CA LEU A 56 -3.84 3.53 12.90
C LEU A 56 -3.74 5.03 13.19
N LEU A 57 -3.07 5.44 14.27
CA LEU A 57 -2.80 6.86 14.55
C LEU A 57 -1.94 7.50 13.44
N GLY A 58 -0.97 6.76 12.91
CA GLY A 58 -0.14 7.24 11.78
C GLY A 58 -0.95 7.43 10.49
N ALA A 59 -1.95 6.58 10.26
CA ALA A 59 -2.81 6.61 9.09
C ALA A 59 -3.80 7.80 9.05
N GLU A 60 -3.99 8.51 10.17
CA GLU A 60 -4.65 9.82 10.17
C GLU A 60 -3.89 10.84 9.31
N GLY A 61 -2.60 10.59 9.07
CA GLY A 61 -1.74 11.41 8.22
C GLY A 61 -1.22 12.66 8.94
N GLY A 62 -0.34 13.37 8.24
CA GLY A 62 0.22 14.63 8.70
C GLY A 62 1.20 14.50 9.89
N PRO A 63 1.82 15.61 10.30
CA PRO A 63 2.84 15.61 11.35
C PRO A 63 2.30 15.18 12.73
N ALA A 64 1.01 15.40 12.99
CA ALA A 64 0.36 15.04 14.25
C ALA A 64 0.17 13.52 14.36
N GLY A 65 -0.36 12.87 13.31
CA GLY A 65 -0.53 11.41 13.26
C GLY A 65 0.81 10.68 13.34
N VAL A 66 1.81 11.15 12.57
CA VAL A 66 3.17 10.60 12.63
C VAL A 66 3.76 10.69 14.04
N ARG A 67 3.57 11.83 14.72
CA ARG A 67 4.07 12.05 16.09
C ARG A 67 3.36 11.16 17.12
N ALA A 68 2.04 11.00 16.99
CA ALA A 68 1.25 10.14 17.87
C ALA A 68 1.68 8.68 17.72
N CYS A 69 1.73 8.17 16.48
CA CYS A 69 2.26 6.85 16.16
C CYS A 69 3.66 6.63 16.74
N TYR A 70 4.58 7.57 16.51
CA TYR A 70 5.96 7.46 17.01
C TYR A 70 5.99 7.39 18.53
N THR A 71 5.19 8.19 19.22
CA THR A 71 5.18 8.25 20.69
C THR A 71 4.73 6.92 21.30
N GLU A 72 3.67 6.31 20.76
CA GLU A 72 3.16 5.02 21.25
C GLU A 72 4.17 3.89 21.04
N LEU A 73 4.77 3.79 19.85
CA LEU A 73 5.80 2.79 19.56
C LEU A 73 7.04 2.95 20.45
N ARG A 74 7.43 4.19 20.77
CA ARG A 74 8.56 4.44 21.67
C ARG A 74 8.27 4.08 23.12
N ARG A 75 7.02 4.22 23.57
CA ARG A 75 6.57 3.76 24.91
C ARG A 75 6.66 2.24 25.02
N ASP A 76 6.44 1.53 23.92
CA ASP A 76 6.59 0.08 23.81
C ASP A 76 8.02 -0.36 23.42
N TYR A 77 9.00 0.52 23.57
CA TYR A 77 10.43 0.24 23.33
C TYR A 77 10.81 -0.12 21.88
N VAL A 78 9.91 0.02 20.90
CA VAL A 78 10.22 -0.19 19.47
C VAL A 78 11.31 0.80 19.03
N PRO A 79 12.44 0.34 18.45
CA PRO A 79 13.57 1.20 18.11
C PRO A 79 13.18 2.44 17.28
N ALA A 80 13.77 3.59 17.60
CA ALA A 80 13.35 4.88 17.05
C ALA A 80 13.37 4.97 15.52
N VAL A 81 14.36 4.35 14.87
CA VAL A 81 14.48 4.33 13.41
C VAL A 81 13.34 3.51 12.78
N ILE A 82 13.00 2.37 13.37
CA ILE A 82 11.90 1.50 12.93
C ILE A 82 10.57 2.23 13.13
N ALA A 83 10.36 2.77 14.34
CA ALA A 83 9.14 3.49 14.69
C ALA A 83 8.88 4.67 13.73
N LEU A 84 9.85 5.57 13.55
CA LEU A 84 9.67 6.73 12.67
C LEU A 84 9.45 6.32 11.21
N GLY A 85 10.22 5.32 10.74
CA GLY A 85 10.10 4.83 9.37
C GLY A 85 8.78 4.11 9.08
N ALA A 86 8.20 3.42 10.07
CA ALA A 86 6.89 2.80 9.96
C ALA A 86 5.76 3.85 10.00
N CYS A 87 5.84 4.83 10.91
CA CYS A 87 4.83 5.88 11.05
C CYS A 87 4.74 6.80 9.82
N ARG A 88 5.88 7.13 9.20
CA ARG A 88 5.91 7.89 7.94
C ARG A 88 5.24 7.14 6.79
N ARG A 89 5.52 5.83 6.70
CA ARG A 89 4.84 4.93 5.75
C ARG A 89 3.33 4.91 6.00
N ALA A 90 2.87 4.80 7.25
CA ALA A 90 1.44 4.87 7.56
C ALA A 90 0.79 6.18 7.09
N ALA A 91 1.51 7.31 7.21
CA ALA A 91 1.01 8.64 6.89
C ALA A 91 1.07 9.01 5.39
N ALA A 92 1.60 8.13 4.53
CA ALA A 92 1.93 8.46 3.14
C ALA A 92 2.93 9.62 2.99
N GLU A 93 3.71 9.89 4.03
CA GLU A 93 4.75 10.91 4.01
C GLU A 93 6.07 10.22 3.61
N GLU A 94 6.51 10.41 2.36
CA GLU A 94 7.84 10.00 1.88
C GLU A 94 8.95 10.94 2.39
#